data_AF-V9L8I3-F1
#
_entry.id   AF-V9L8I3-F1
#
_cell.length_a   1.000
_cell.length_b   1.000
_cell.length_c   1.000
_cell.angle_alpha   90.00
_cell.angle_beta   90.00
_cell.angle_gamma   90.00
#
_symmetry.space_group_name_H-M   'P 1'
#
loop_
_entity.id
_entity.type
_entity.pdbx_description
1 polymer ?
#
loop_
_entity_poly.entity_id
_entity_poly.type
_entity_poly.pdbx_seq_one_letter_code
_entity_poly.pdbx_strand_id
1 'polypeptide(L)'
;GKKKPLKQPKEQVQSYDCTEHLQEFFANLQKVGTVTQEADAEFFTETGLQHGATDWQSKSQRSWSITKCSRTEKSNTFTVSKALQMIQAKLQLHSFQRTKWVIDQSNCSNRKLEEHWAVLTNLLKYGNLPGCNAKIHRDLGQIWIFCDFQCCEHVGNQIKQTLNLTGKINLLVHRHGVIYKL
;
A
#
# COMPACT_ATOMS: atom_id res chain seq x y z
N GLY A 1 -26.86 -60.08 22.32
CA GLY A 1 -26.88 -59.41 21.00
C GLY A 1 -25.47 -59.02 20.60
N LYS A 2 -25.02 -59.39 19.40
CA LYS A 2 -23.65 -59.16 18.89
C LYS A 2 -23.39 -57.66 18.62
N LYS A 3 -22.22 -57.16 19.03
CA LYS A 3 -21.74 -55.79 18.79
C LYS A 3 -21.52 -55.55 17.28
N LYS A 4 -22.06 -54.46 16.73
CA LYS A 4 -21.68 -53.92 15.41
C LYS A 4 -20.52 -52.92 15.59
N PRO A 5 -19.49 -52.92 14.74
CA PRO A 5 -18.41 -51.95 14.84
C PRO A 5 -18.82 -50.60 14.23
N LEU A 6 -18.34 -49.53 14.86
CA LEU A 6 -18.47 -48.15 14.40
C LEU A 6 -17.52 -47.95 13.20
N LYS A 7 -18.06 -47.68 12.01
CA LYS A 7 -17.26 -47.26 10.85
C LYS A 7 -16.81 -45.82 11.05
N GLN A 8 -15.51 -45.58 11.13
CA GLN A 8 -14.93 -44.25 11.03
C GLN A 8 -15.06 -43.73 9.58
N PRO A 9 -15.39 -42.45 9.36
CA PRO A 9 -15.28 -41.84 8.04
C PRO A 9 -13.80 -41.76 7.66
N LYS A 10 -13.45 -42.30 6.48
CA LYS A 10 -12.14 -42.05 5.87
C LYS A 10 -12.15 -40.61 5.35
N GLU A 11 -11.55 -39.68 6.08
CA GLU A 11 -11.18 -38.39 5.53
C GLU A 11 -10.12 -38.63 4.45
N GLN A 12 -10.56 -38.62 3.19
CA GLN A 12 -9.64 -38.43 2.07
C GLN A 12 -9.16 -36.98 2.14
N VAL A 13 -7.97 -36.78 2.68
CA VAL A 13 -7.23 -35.54 2.50
C VAL A 13 -6.87 -35.48 1.02
N GLN A 14 -7.69 -34.80 0.23
CA GLN A 14 -7.31 -34.41 -1.11
C GLN A 14 -6.19 -33.37 -0.95
N SER A 15 -4.95 -33.84 -1.10
CA SER A 15 -3.78 -32.98 -1.19
C SER A 15 -3.90 -32.18 -2.47
N TYR A 16 -4.41 -30.95 -2.36
CA TYR A 16 -4.49 -30.03 -3.48
C TYR A 16 -3.10 -29.48 -3.77
N ASP A 17 -2.47 -29.94 -4.84
CA ASP A 17 -1.26 -29.34 -5.37
C ASP A 17 -1.64 -28.23 -6.34
N CYS A 18 -1.54 -26.99 -5.88
CA CYS A 18 -1.87 -25.80 -6.67
C CYS A 18 -0.91 -25.53 -7.83
N THR A 19 0.13 -26.35 -8.02
CA THR A 19 1.13 -26.19 -9.09
C THR A 19 0.92 -27.11 -10.28
N GLU A 20 -0.02 -28.06 -10.19
CA GLU A 20 -0.20 -29.17 -11.16
C GLU A 20 -0.54 -28.73 -12.60
N HIS A 21 -0.93 -27.47 -12.80
CA HIS A 21 -1.24 -26.89 -14.12
C HIS A 21 -0.57 -25.54 -14.40
N LEU A 22 0.42 -25.15 -13.60
CA LEU A 22 1.17 -23.93 -13.87
C LEU A 22 2.27 -24.22 -14.89
N GLN A 23 2.16 -23.59 -16.05
CA GLN A 23 3.20 -23.62 -17.08
C GLN A 23 4.46 -22.96 -16.53
N GLU A 24 5.57 -23.68 -16.51
CA GLU A 24 6.85 -23.18 -16.02
C GLU A 24 7.30 -21.95 -16.82
N PHE A 25 7.68 -20.88 -16.10
CA PHE A 25 8.15 -19.63 -16.71
C PHE A 25 9.61 -19.76 -17.13
N PHE A 26 9.88 -19.81 -18.43
CA PHE A 26 11.22 -19.63 -18.98
C PHE A 26 11.39 -18.17 -19.41
N ALA A 27 12.17 -17.40 -18.65
CA ALA A 27 12.52 -16.04 -19.03
C ALA A 27 13.54 -16.08 -20.19
N ASN A 28 13.03 -16.01 -21.42
CA ASN A 28 13.88 -15.84 -22.61
C ASN A 28 14.45 -14.42 -22.65
N LEU A 29 15.58 -14.19 -21.98
CA LEU A 29 16.41 -13.00 -22.18
C LEU A 29 17.18 -13.14 -23.50
N GLN A 30 16.54 -12.80 -24.62
CA GLN A 30 17.29 -12.45 -25.83
C GLN A 30 17.79 -11.02 -25.70
N LYS A 31 19.08 -10.89 -25.37
CA LYS A 31 19.82 -9.63 -25.37
C LYS A 31 20.30 -9.35 -26.80
N VAL A 32 19.52 -8.58 -27.56
CA VAL A 32 19.92 -7.93 -28.82
C VAL A 32 19.05 -6.68 -28.89
N GLY A 33 19.46 -5.44 -29.12
CA GLY A 33 20.69 -4.78 -29.54
C GLY A 33 20.22 -3.36 -29.93
N THR A 34 20.98 -2.34 -29.56
CA THR A 34 20.88 -0.91 -29.93
C THR A 34 20.01 -0.54 -31.14
N VAL A 35 19.01 0.35 -30.96
CA VAL A 35 18.52 1.28 -32.00
C VAL A 35 18.01 2.60 -31.34
N THR A 36 18.74 3.66 -31.66
CA THR A 36 18.36 5.01 -32.10
C THR A 36 17.12 5.73 -31.52
N GLN A 37 17.37 6.98 -31.14
CA GLN A 37 16.38 8.04 -30.91
C GLN A 37 15.52 8.32 -32.16
N GLU A 38 14.41 9.01 -31.91
CA GLU A 38 13.46 9.64 -32.87
C GLU A 38 12.32 8.75 -33.37
N ALA A 39 11.08 9.14 -33.01
CA ALA A 39 10.04 9.47 -33.97
C ALA A 39 8.83 10.10 -33.27
N ASP A 40 8.29 11.09 -33.97
CA ASP A 40 7.19 11.97 -33.62
C ASP A 40 5.89 11.25 -33.25
N ALA A 41 5.13 11.89 -32.36
CA ALA A 41 3.77 11.53 -32.07
C ALA A 41 2.86 11.96 -33.23
N GLU A 42 2.58 11.05 -34.15
CA GLU A 42 1.46 11.23 -35.08
C GLU A 42 0.15 10.74 -34.47
N PHE A 43 -0.74 11.72 -34.31
CA PHE A 43 -2.10 11.61 -33.81
C PHE A 43 -3.02 11.14 -34.94
N PHE A 44 -3.53 9.91 -34.86
CA PHE A 44 -4.61 9.48 -35.76
C PHE A 44 -5.97 9.83 -35.15
N THR A 45 -6.58 10.87 -35.69
CA THR A 45 -8.01 11.17 -35.55
C THR A 45 -8.86 10.21 -36.38
N GLU A 46 -9.82 9.64 -35.69
CA GLU A 46 -11.11 9.10 -36.10
C GLU A 46 -11.66 9.54 -37.48
N THR A 47 -12.08 8.57 -38.31
CA THR A 47 -13.36 8.61 -39.07
C THR A 47 -13.64 7.27 -39.76
N GLY A 48 -14.90 6.82 -39.72
CA GLY A 48 -15.45 5.98 -40.80
C GLY A 48 -15.93 4.56 -40.45
N LEU A 49 -17.20 4.50 -40.06
CA LEU A 49 -18.12 3.37 -39.93
C LEU A 49 -18.06 2.29 -41.06
N GLN A 50 -18.17 1.00 -40.67
CA GLN A 50 -19.12 -0.03 -41.18
C GLN A 50 -18.54 -1.45 -41.47
N HIS A 51 -19.12 -2.41 -40.74
CA HIS A 51 -19.41 -3.82 -41.06
C HIS A 51 -18.29 -4.88 -41.23
N GLY A 52 -18.37 -5.88 -40.35
CA GLY A 52 -18.25 -7.29 -40.75
C GLY A 52 -17.13 -8.08 -40.08
N ALA A 53 -17.42 -8.69 -38.93
CA ALA A 53 -17.08 -10.09 -38.62
C ALA A 53 -17.33 -10.38 -37.13
N THR A 54 -18.19 -11.35 -36.91
CA THR A 54 -18.31 -12.19 -35.71
C THR A 54 -16.95 -12.67 -35.20
N ASP A 55 -16.62 -12.46 -33.93
CA ASP A 55 -16.31 -13.53 -32.97
C ASP A 55 -16.10 -12.96 -31.56
N TRP A 56 -16.85 -13.47 -30.60
CA TRP A 56 -16.81 -13.07 -29.20
C TRP A 56 -15.65 -13.79 -28.50
N GLN A 57 -14.43 -13.28 -28.62
CA GLN A 57 -13.32 -13.67 -27.74
C GLN A 57 -12.28 -12.55 -27.62
N SER A 58 -12.69 -11.38 -27.12
CA SER A 58 -11.73 -10.42 -26.59
C SER A 58 -11.16 -10.94 -25.27
N LYS A 59 -10.11 -11.76 -25.35
CA LYS A 59 -9.25 -12.05 -24.20
C LYS A 59 -8.74 -10.70 -23.69
N SER A 60 -9.26 -10.25 -22.54
CA SER A 60 -8.79 -9.03 -21.88
C SER A 60 -7.31 -9.23 -21.52
N GLN A 61 -6.44 -8.74 -22.41
CA GLN A 61 -5.03 -8.65 -22.13
C GLN A 61 -4.87 -7.59 -21.04
N ARG A 62 -4.71 -8.04 -19.78
CA ARG A 62 -4.29 -7.16 -18.69
C ARG A 62 -2.85 -6.76 -18.95
N SER A 63 -2.68 -5.66 -19.65
CA SER A 63 -1.40 -5.00 -19.84
C SER A 63 -1.12 -4.14 -18.61
N TRP A 64 -0.04 -4.42 -17.90
CA TRP A 64 0.50 -3.51 -16.89
C TRP A 64 1.59 -2.68 -17.53
N SER A 65 1.37 -1.37 -17.65
CA SER A 65 2.43 -0.43 -17.99
C SER A 65 3.10 0.07 -16.71
N ILE A 66 4.44 0.04 -16.68
CA ILE A 66 5.22 0.75 -15.67
C ILE A 66 5.50 2.13 -16.25
N THR A 67 4.66 3.10 -15.92
CA THR A 67 4.98 4.50 -16.17
C THR A 67 6.17 4.85 -15.28
N LYS A 68 7.34 5.06 -15.88
CA LYS A 68 8.42 5.75 -15.17
C LYS A 68 7.89 7.15 -14.89
N CYS A 69 7.60 7.45 -13.64
CA CYS A 69 7.31 8.80 -13.19
C CYS A 69 8.51 9.67 -13.62
N SER A 70 8.34 10.43 -14.70
CA SER A 70 9.31 11.43 -15.13
C SER A 70 9.40 12.43 -14.00
N ARG A 71 10.59 12.54 -13.43
CA ARG A 71 10.89 13.31 -12.22
C ARG A 71 10.90 14.83 -12.51
N THR A 72 9.84 15.34 -13.11
CA THR A 72 9.60 16.78 -13.37
C THR A 72 8.49 17.34 -12.51
N GLU A 73 7.78 16.51 -11.74
CA GLU A 73 7.08 17.00 -10.55
C GLU A 73 8.15 17.44 -9.55
N LYS A 74 8.11 18.71 -9.12
CA LYS A 74 8.91 19.22 -8.01
C LYS A 74 8.71 18.24 -6.86
N SER A 75 9.66 17.33 -6.67
CA SER A 75 9.57 16.36 -5.59
C SER A 75 9.61 17.20 -4.33
N ASN A 76 8.44 17.40 -3.70
CA ASN A 76 8.35 17.91 -2.34
C ASN A 76 9.02 16.85 -1.49
N THR A 77 10.34 16.92 -1.43
CA THR A 77 11.17 16.10 -0.57
C THR A 77 10.84 16.60 0.82
N PHE A 78 9.97 15.88 1.50
CA PHE A 78 9.69 16.15 2.89
C PHE A 78 11.00 15.93 3.66
N THR A 79 11.61 17.02 4.12
CA THR A 79 12.81 16.94 4.92
C THR A 79 12.40 16.67 6.36
N VAL A 80 12.78 15.49 6.86
CA VAL A 80 12.57 15.13 8.27
C VAL A 80 13.53 15.93 9.17
N SER A 81 13.11 16.20 10.40
CA SER A 81 13.86 16.95 11.39
C SER A 81 15.17 16.26 11.78
N LYS A 82 16.13 17.03 12.30
CA LYS A 82 17.43 16.50 12.73
C LYS A 82 17.31 15.31 13.69
N ALA A 83 16.31 15.32 14.57
CA ALA A 83 16.06 14.22 15.49
C ALA A 83 15.71 12.92 14.73
N LEU A 84 14.81 12.99 13.76
CA LEU A 84 14.47 11.85 12.91
C LEU A 84 15.62 11.43 12.00
N GLN A 85 16.44 12.35 11.49
CA GLN A 85 17.65 12.01 10.74
C GLN A 85 18.65 11.22 11.58
N MET A 86 18.87 11.62 12.85
CA MET A 86 19.73 10.86 13.77
C MET A 86 19.16 9.47 14.05
N ILE A 87 17.84 9.35 14.24
CA ILE A 87 17.17 8.05 14.42
C ILE A 87 17.33 7.20 13.16
N GLN A 88 17.15 7.79 11.98
CA GLN A 88 17.31 7.11 10.70
C GLN A 88 18.72 6.53 10.56
N ALA A 89 19.75 7.30 10.86
CA ALA A 89 21.14 6.86 10.83
C ALA A 89 21.42 5.78 11.87
N LYS A 90 20.96 5.98 13.12
CA LYS A 90 21.17 5.03 14.23
C LYS A 90 20.55 3.67 13.98
N LEU A 91 19.34 3.65 13.42
CA LEU A 91 18.57 2.43 13.15
C LEU A 91 18.74 1.92 11.71
N GLN A 92 19.57 2.58 10.90
CA GLN A 92 19.80 2.28 9.49
C GLN A 92 18.49 2.17 8.68
N LEU A 93 17.55 3.08 8.92
CA LEU A 93 16.23 3.04 8.29
C LEU A 93 16.29 3.58 6.87
N HIS A 94 15.64 2.87 5.96
CA HIS A 94 15.48 3.33 4.58
C HIS A 94 14.39 4.41 4.50
N SER A 95 14.55 5.39 3.61
CA SER A 95 13.58 6.48 3.43
C SER A 95 12.16 5.99 3.07
N PHE A 96 12.05 4.85 2.39
CA PHE A 96 10.78 4.22 2.02
C PHE A 96 10.37 3.08 2.97
N GLN A 97 11.05 2.93 4.11
CA GLN A 97 10.64 1.95 5.11
C GLN A 97 9.28 2.33 5.69
N ARG A 98 8.37 1.37 5.78
CA ARG A 98 7.04 1.60 6.34
C ARG A 98 7.12 1.84 7.84
N THR A 99 6.57 2.97 8.23
CA THR A 99 6.39 3.43 9.60
C THR A 99 4.90 3.49 9.92
N LYS A 100 4.55 3.57 11.20
CA LYS A 100 3.16 3.62 11.65
C LYS A 100 2.99 4.61 12.80
N TRP A 101 2.15 5.62 12.62
CA TRP A 101 1.64 6.43 13.71
C TRP A 101 0.53 5.67 14.44
N VAL A 102 0.57 5.70 15.76
CA VAL A 102 -0.48 5.16 16.62
C VAL A 102 -1.15 6.31 17.36
N ILE A 103 -2.45 6.46 17.12
CA ILE A 103 -3.35 7.30 17.88
C ILE A 103 -4.10 6.39 18.84
N ASP A 104 -4.01 6.66 20.12
CA ASP A 104 -4.77 5.96 21.16
C ASP A 104 -6.03 6.76 21.52
N GLN A 105 -7.05 6.10 22.07
CA GLN A 105 -8.24 6.77 22.62
C GLN A 105 -7.86 7.85 23.64
N SER A 106 -6.75 7.71 24.38
CA SER A 106 -6.26 8.75 25.28
C SER A 106 -5.84 10.04 24.56
N ASN A 107 -5.52 9.98 23.26
CA ASN A 107 -5.16 11.16 22.45
C ASN A 107 -6.39 11.87 21.86
N CYS A 108 -7.56 11.21 21.86
CA CYS A 108 -8.79 11.68 21.22
C CYS A 108 -9.60 12.69 22.06
N SER A 109 -9.01 13.25 23.12
CA SER A 109 -9.71 14.15 24.04
C SER A 109 -11.06 13.54 24.49
N ASN A 110 -12.13 14.32 24.62
CA ASN A 110 -13.46 13.83 25.02
C ASN A 110 -14.27 13.20 23.87
N ARG A 111 -13.70 13.07 22.67
CA ARG A 111 -14.40 12.53 21.49
C ARG A 111 -14.05 11.06 21.28
N LYS A 112 -14.98 10.32 20.66
CA LYS A 112 -14.78 8.89 20.38
C LYS A 112 -13.74 8.68 19.27
N LEU A 113 -13.08 7.52 19.29
CA LEU A 113 -12.13 7.10 18.25
C LEU A 113 -12.78 7.12 16.87
N GLU A 114 -14.05 6.70 16.77
CA GLU A 114 -14.82 6.61 15.52
C GLU A 114 -15.03 7.97 14.84
N GLU A 115 -15.21 9.03 15.63
CA GLU A 115 -15.36 10.39 15.09
C GLU A 115 -14.07 10.85 14.42
N HIS A 116 -12.92 10.61 15.05
CA HIS A 116 -11.62 10.89 14.47
C HIS A 116 -11.32 10.01 13.27
N TRP A 117 -11.75 8.74 13.31
CA TRP A 117 -11.61 7.82 12.18
C TRP A 117 -12.37 8.30 10.95
N ALA A 118 -13.59 8.83 11.11
CA ALA A 118 -14.36 9.38 10.00
C ALA A 118 -13.64 10.57 9.35
N VAL A 119 -13.12 11.50 10.15
CA VAL A 119 -12.36 12.66 9.66
C VAL A 119 -11.06 12.22 8.98
N LEU A 120 -10.31 11.30 9.60
CA LEU A 120 -9.07 10.77 9.03
C LEU A 120 -9.31 10.06 7.71
N THR A 121 -10.38 9.27 7.60
CA THR A 121 -10.72 8.56 6.36
C THR A 121 -11.02 9.55 5.24
N ASN A 122 -11.71 10.67 5.53
CA ASN A 122 -11.92 11.75 4.57
C ASN A 122 -10.60 12.42 4.20
N LEU A 123 -9.70 12.67 5.16
CA LEU A 123 -8.37 13.21 4.90
C LEU A 123 -7.52 12.29 4.01
N LEU A 124 -7.63 10.96 4.15
CA LEU A 124 -6.92 10.01 3.30
C LEU A 124 -7.49 9.91 1.89
N LYS A 125 -8.81 10.12 1.74
CA LYS A 125 -9.49 10.06 0.43
C LYS A 125 -9.30 11.33 -0.39
N TYR A 126 -9.39 12.48 0.26
CA TYR A 126 -9.44 13.79 -0.40
C TYR A 126 -8.22 14.66 -0.09
N GLY A 127 -7.46 14.33 0.95
CA GLY A 127 -6.25 15.05 1.32
C GLY A 127 -5.03 14.51 0.58
N ASN A 128 -4.04 15.40 0.43
CA ASN A 128 -2.74 15.08 -0.18
C ASN A 128 -1.83 14.32 0.81
N LEU A 129 -2.24 13.14 1.27
CA LEU A 129 -1.42 12.23 2.07
C LEU A 129 -0.85 11.12 1.17
N PRO A 130 0.27 11.35 0.46
CA PRO A 130 0.81 10.38 -0.49
C PRO A 130 1.20 9.08 0.21
N GLY A 131 0.78 7.94 -0.35
CA GLY A 131 1.18 6.61 0.11
C GLY A 131 0.73 6.23 1.53
N CYS A 132 -0.19 6.98 2.13
CA CYS A 132 -0.68 6.72 3.47
C CYS A 132 -1.84 5.71 3.46
N ASN A 133 -1.88 4.83 4.47
CA ASN A 133 -2.99 3.91 4.69
C ASN A 133 -3.32 3.93 6.19
N ALA A 134 -4.58 3.80 6.58
CA ALA A 134 -4.93 3.70 7.99
C ALA A 134 -5.87 2.53 8.28
N LYS A 135 -5.82 2.07 9.53
CA LYS A 135 -6.69 1.01 10.08
C LYS A 135 -7.15 1.40 11.48
N ILE A 136 -8.43 1.24 11.74
CA ILE A 136 -9.00 1.34 13.10
C ILE A 136 -8.99 -0.04 13.75
N HIS A 137 -8.42 -0.11 14.94
CA HIS A 137 -8.40 -1.28 15.81
C HIS A 137 -9.27 -0.98 17.04
N ARG A 138 -10.56 -1.29 16.93
CA ARG A 138 -11.55 -0.98 17.98
C ARG A 138 -11.26 -1.71 19.28
N ASP A 139 -10.86 -2.97 19.19
CA ASP A 139 -10.53 -3.80 20.36
C ASP A 139 -9.35 -3.24 21.17
N LEU A 140 -8.46 -2.49 20.50
CA LEU A 140 -7.30 -1.86 21.12
C LEU A 140 -7.53 -0.37 21.43
N GLY A 141 -8.67 0.21 21.04
CA GLY A 141 -8.90 1.65 21.14
C GLY A 141 -7.90 2.49 20.34
N GLN A 142 -7.41 1.98 19.20
CA GLN A 142 -6.33 2.62 18.45
C GLN A 142 -6.64 2.84 16.97
N ILE A 143 -6.08 3.90 16.40
CA ILE A 143 -5.99 4.10 14.95
C ILE A 143 -4.52 4.04 14.55
N TRP A 144 -4.25 3.23 13.53
CA TRP A 144 -2.91 3.00 13.00
C TRP A 144 -2.81 3.63 11.63
N ILE A 145 -1.86 4.55 11.44
CA ILE A 145 -1.62 5.21 10.16
C ILE A 145 -0.24 4.85 9.65
N PHE A 146 -0.19 4.12 8.55
CA PHE A 146 1.02 3.69 7.87
C PHE A 146 1.47 4.73 6.84
N CYS A 147 2.73 5.12 6.90
CA CYS A 147 3.38 6.03 5.96
C CYS A 147 4.87 5.68 5.80
N ASP A 148 5.52 6.21 4.77
CA ASP A 148 6.95 6.00 4.56
C ASP A 148 7.76 6.92 5.48
N PHE A 149 8.96 6.47 5.88
CA PHE A 149 9.82 7.24 6.79
C PHE A 149 10.09 8.67 6.28
N GLN A 150 10.30 8.84 4.96
CA GLN A 150 10.57 10.14 4.34
C GLN A 150 9.47 11.19 4.59
N CYS A 151 8.20 10.78 4.73
CA CYS A 151 7.08 11.70 4.92
C CYS A 151 6.46 11.60 6.32
N CYS A 152 7.00 10.74 7.19
CA CYS A 152 6.33 10.39 8.45
C CYS A 152 6.09 11.59 9.37
N GLU A 153 7.02 12.54 9.44
CA GLU A 153 6.89 13.74 10.27
C GLU A 153 5.80 14.67 9.74
N HIS A 154 5.80 14.90 8.42
CA HIS A 154 4.77 15.72 7.77
C HIS A 154 3.37 15.13 7.98
N VAL A 155 3.23 13.83 7.78
CA VAL A 155 1.99 13.07 8.00
C VAL A 155 1.55 13.17 9.46
N GLY A 156 2.47 12.97 10.41
CA GLY A 156 2.18 13.05 11.84
C GLY A 156 1.68 14.45 12.25
N ASN A 157 2.34 15.50 11.78
CA ASN A 157 1.95 16.88 12.04
C ASN A 157 0.57 17.22 11.45
N GLN A 158 0.33 16.84 10.19
CA GLN A 158 -0.98 17.03 9.55
C GLN A 158 -2.08 16.35 10.35
N ILE A 159 -1.91 15.07 10.69
CA ILE A 159 -2.91 14.30 11.44
C ILE A 159 -3.16 14.95 12.81
N LYS A 160 -2.11 15.32 13.53
CA LYS A 160 -2.22 15.93 14.86
C LYS A 160 -2.99 17.26 14.81
N GLN A 161 -2.73 18.08 13.79
CA GLN A 161 -3.42 19.36 13.57
C GLN A 161 -4.89 19.16 13.14
N THR A 162 -5.15 18.35 12.12
CA THR A 162 -6.50 18.14 11.57
C THR A 162 -7.43 17.47 12.56
N LEU A 163 -6.93 16.52 13.34
CA LEU A 163 -7.72 15.78 14.33
C LEU A 163 -7.73 16.46 15.72
N ASN A 164 -6.98 17.55 15.90
CA ASN A 164 -6.83 18.24 17.18
C ASN A 164 -6.51 17.28 18.35
N LEU A 165 -5.54 16.38 18.12
CA LEU A 165 -5.17 15.35 19.10
C LEU A 165 -4.43 15.96 20.29
N THR A 166 -4.69 15.43 21.47
CA THR A 166 -4.02 15.82 22.71
C THR A 166 -2.88 14.88 23.08
N GLY A 167 -1.87 15.43 23.76
CA GLY A 167 -0.70 14.68 24.20
C GLY A 167 0.26 14.34 23.05
N LYS A 168 0.99 13.23 23.23
CA LYS A 168 1.97 12.73 22.25
C LYS A 168 1.43 11.50 21.54
N ILE A 169 1.66 11.42 20.23
CA ILE A 169 1.43 10.22 19.43
C ILE A 169 2.76 9.51 19.16
N ASN A 170 2.72 8.20 18.96
CA ASN A 170 3.93 7.39 18.81
C ASN A 170 4.13 7.00 17.34
N LEU A 171 5.36 7.17 16.84
CA LEU A 171 5.82 6.64 15.56
C LEU A 171 6.54 5.33 15.79
N LEU A 172 6.08 4.28 15.12
CA LEU A 172 6.63 2.94 15.23
C LEU A 172 7.23 2.48 13.90
N VAL A 173 8.27 1.66 13.99
CA VAL A 173 8.84 0.93 12.86
C VAL A 173 8.83 -0.56 13.17
N HIS A 174 8.44 -1.36 12.17
CA HIS A 174 8.48 -2.81 12.27
C HIS A 174 9.90 -3.26 12.64
N ARG A 175 10.03 -4.15 13.64
CA ARG A 175 11.28 -4.60 14.32
C ARG A 175 11.91 -3.65 15.35
N HIS A 176 11.69 -2.34 15.26
CA HIS A 176 12.30 -1.39 16.22
C HIS A 176 11.33 -0.87 17.28
N GLY A 177 10.02 -1.07 17.11
CA GLY A 177 9.02 -0.54 18.03
C GLY A 177 8.90 0.98 17.92
N VAL A 178 8.68 1.67 19.04
CA VAL A 178 8.52 3.13 19.07
C VAL A 178 9.88 3.80 18.88
N ILE A 179 10.00 4.59 17.82
CA ILE A 179 11.25 5.28 17.47
C ILE A 179 11.18 6.79 17.71
N TYR A 180 9.99 7.38 17.70
CA TYR A 180 9.79 8.82 17.81
C TYR A 180 8.41 9.14 18.41
N LYS A 181 8.27 10.31 19.04
CA LYS A 181 7.01 10.78 19.64
C LYS A 181 6.78 12.23 19.25
N LEU A 182 5.56 12.56 18.82
CA LEU A 182 5.17 13.91 18.39
C LEU A 182 4.11 14.50 19.31
#